data_AF-U7V5R2-F1
#
_entry.id   AF-U7V5R2-F1
#
_cell.length_a   1.000
_cell.length_b   1.000
_cell.length_c   1.000
_cell.angle_alpha   90.00
_cell.angle_beta   90.00
_cell.angle_gamma   90.00
#
_symmetry.space_group_name_H-M   'P 1'
#
loop_
_entity.id
_entity.type
_entity.pdbx_description
1 polymer ?
#
loop_
_entity_poly.entity_id
_entity_poly.type
_entity_poly.pdbx_seq_one_letter_code
_entity_poly.pdbx_strand_id
1 'polypeptide(L)'
;MTASNKSTLNASRQERFLKAVELLDSAHSYTRLGGVHALVALADEYLADKSLSAEEKHTEGQRIVDILCAYIRSPFELAARYYELTKEEPPGFYADSPEKFSSDRAAFREEAHIRQKLIETISNRMRWSLADGVAELPHGYPEHDCVVPGNWSEFTYDFSGSVFFYPVDFVRTFWGETANFAGCTYFSQVQFSGSFFAQGALLCRSNYHEDTAFNGSYYAGDADFSSSHYHGANDFMGSAYGEAASFKGSVFDGWVGFTGSSYSGSADFSASMYRAGCDFSSSHYRQQAIFENSFYGGAAIFHHSVYRGNADFGFSVYADQSNFSGSSYRDAVRYLGSVYAQTVNAGACDYTQEPLFVSGTNEDDAASIFGSDQNTFASVEAETSGLPLGCWFMSSTEVEYLTEHEQELSQILEEMRQTGDAGKRKKLRGRLRNFLTDVLVWRDSATQVGERLADRPMNAPDTPSFSDTEAAWDAWFREHMSTETP
;
A
#
# COMPACT_ATOMS: atom_id res chain seq x y z
N MET A 1 14.51 41.01 -27.85
CA MET A 1 15.68 41.10 -26.95
C MET A 1 16.88 40.54 -27.69
N THR A 2 18.03 41.21 -27.66
CA THR A 2 19.26 40.81 -28.36
C THR A 2 19.91 39.60 -27.68
N ALA A 3 20.70 38.80 -28.42
CA ALA A 3 21.36 37.59 -27.91
C ALA A 3 22.22 37.82 -26.65
N SER A 4 22.81 39.02 -26.52
CA SER A 4 23.57 39.44 -25.33
C SER A 4 22.71 39.45 -24.05
N ASN A 5 21.46 39.91 -24.14
CA ASN A 5 20.56 39.96 -22.97
C ASN A 5 20.08 38.57 -22.52
N LYS A 6 19.89 37.62 -23.46
CA LYS A 6 19.53 36.22 -23.13
C LYS A 6 20.68 35.53 -22.38
N SER A 7 21.93 35.74 -22.84
CA SER A 7 23.12 35.21 -22.17
C SER A 7 23.28 35.74 -20.74
N THR A 8 23.05 37.03 -20.51
CA THR A 8 23.16 37.64 -19.18
C THR A 8 22.08 37.15 -18.23
N LEU A 9 20.84 36.98 -18.70
CA LEU A 9 19.75 36.45 -17.89
C LEU A 9 20.00 35.00 -17.46
N ASN A 10 20.44 34.14 -18.39
CA ASN A 10 20.77 32.75 -18.08
C ASN A 10 21.93 32.64 -17.09
N ALA A 11 22.97 33.48 -17.23
CA ALA A 11 24.05 33.53 -16.25
C ALA A 11 23.56 33.92 -14.85
N SER A 12 22.66 34.92 -14.77
CA SER A 12 22.05 35.33 -13.50
C SER A 12 21.17 34.24 -12.86
N ARG A 13 20.42 33.47 -13.65
CA ARG A 13 19.65 32.32 -13.16
C ARG A 13 20.55 31.23 -12.61
N GLN A 14 21.62 30.89 -13.31
CA GLN A 14 22.58 29.90 -12.86
C GLN A 14 23.29 30.33 -11.57
N GLU A 15 23.63 31.61 -11.42
CA GLU A 15 24.21 32.14 -10.17
C GLU A 15 23.23 32.02 -9.00
N ARG A 16 21.96 32.42 -9.19
CA ARG A 16 20.91 32.26 -8.17
C ARG A 16 20.66 30.81 -7.81
N PHE A 17 20.65 29.91 -8.80
CA PHE A 17 20.55 28.47 -8.59
C PHE A 17 21.67 27.97 -7.67
N LEU A 18 22.93 28.20 -8.06
CA LEU A 18 24.09 27.74 -7.29
C LEU A 18 24.09 28.31 -5.87
N LYS A 19 23.73 29.59 -5.72
CA LYS A 19 23.65 30.20 -4.41
C LYS A 19 22.56 29.57 -3.55
N ALA A 20 21.38 29.32 -4.12
CA ALA A 20 20.27 28.72 -3.38
C ALA A 20 20.58 27.28 -2.95
N VAL A 21 21.29 26.51 -3.78
CA VAL A 21 21.78 25.16 -3.42
C VAL A 21 22.76 25.23 -2.23
N GLU A 22 23.70 26.18 -2.24
CA GLU A 22 24.63 26.40 -1.12
C GLU A 22 23.89 26.69 0.20
N LEU A 23 22.77 27.42 0.15
CA LEU A 23 21.98 27.74 1.35
C LEU A 23 21.35 26.50 2.01
N LEU A 24 21.11 25.42 1.25
CA LEU A 24 20.53 24.18 1.80
C LEU A 24 21.48 23.44 2.75
N ASP A 25 22.79 23.68 2.66
CA ASP A 25 23.81 23.09 3.55
C ASP A 25 24.07 23.95 4.81
N SER A 26 23.32 25.03 5.00
CA SER A 26 23.49 25.89 6.17
C SER A 26 23.11 25.17 7.46
N ALA A 27 23.88 25.39 8.52
CA ALA A 27 23.52 24.96 9.88
C ALA A 27 22.23 25.65 10.40
N HIS A 28 21.87 26.81 9.83
CA HIS A 28 20.72 27.58 10.26
C HIS A 28 19.46 27.25 9.46
N SER A 29 18.42 26.79 10.14
CA SER A 29 17.13 26.40 9.55
C SER A 29 16.48 27.49 8.70
N TYR A 30 16.47 28.75 9.16
CA TYR A 30 15.93 29.88 8.39
C TYR A 30 16.69 30.13 7.08
N THR A 31 17.99 29.83 7.03
CA THR A 31 18.80 29.96 5.81
C THR A 31 18.49 28.85 4.82
N ARG A 32 18.35 27.60 5.30
CA ARG A 32 17.90 26.47 4.47
C ARG A 32 16.51 26.73 3.88
N LEU A 33 15.57 27.23 4.69
CA LEU A 33 14.23 27.62 4.22
C LEU A 33 14.28 28.73 3.15
N GLY A 34 15.17 29.70 3.31
CA GLY A 34 15.43 30.72 2.29
C GLY A 34 15.95 30.13 0.97
N GLY A 35 16.84 29.13 1.04
CA GLY A 35 17.31 28.37 -0.12
C GLY A 35 16.19 27.63 -0.84
N VAL A 36 15.32 26.95 -0.09
CA VAL A 36 14.11 26.28 -0.63
C VAL A 36 13.23 27.28 -1.37
N HIS A 37 12.90 28.41 -0.76
CA HIS A 37 12.07 29.43 -1.40
C HIS A 37 12.70 30.02 -2.67
N ALA A 38 14.02 30.23 -2.67
CA ALA A 38 14.74 30.73 -3.83
C ALA A 38 14.73 29.73 -5.00
N LEU A 39 14.93 28.44 -4.72
CA LEU A 39 14.86 27.38 -5.72
C LEU A 39 13.45 27.27 -6.32
N VAL A 40 12.43 27.20 -5.47
CA VAL A 40 11.02 27.13 -5.91
C VAL A 40 10.66 28.33 -6.80
N ALA A 41 11.01 29.55 -6.36
CA ALA A 41 10.73 30.75 -7.14
C ALA A 41 11.46 30.75 -8.50
N LEU A 42 12.67 30.17 -8.55
CA LEU A 42 13.43 30.05 -9.79
C LEU A 42 12.78 29.05 -10.76
N ALA A 43 12.25 27.92 -10.27
CA ALA A 43 11.51 26.96 -11.10
C ALA A 43 10.23 27.60 -11.67
N ASP A 44 9.47 28.34 -10.86
CA ASP A 44 8.31 29.10 -11.34
C ASP A 44 8.70 30.14 -12.40
N GLU A 45 9.83 30.82 -12.20
CA GLU A 45 10.35 31.81 -13.16
C GLU A 45 10.69 31.16 -14.52
N TYR A 46 11.33 29.99 -14.52
CA TYR A 46 11.62 29.24 -15.74
C TYR A 46 10.32 28.85 -16.47
N LEU A 47 9.34 28.30 -15.75
CA LEU A 47 8.06 27.90 -16.33
C LEU A 47 7.29 29.10 -16.93
N ALA A 48 7.34 30.26 -16.28
CA ALA A 48 6.67 31.48 -16.73
C ALA A 48 7.36 32.18 -17.93
N ASP A 49 8.62 31.86 -18.22
CA ASP A 49 9.39 32.53 -19.27
C ASP A 49 8.92 32.14 -20.68
N LYS A 50 8.22 33.05 -21.36
CA LYS A 50 7.70 32.82 -22.72
C LYS A 50 8.78 32.73 -23.81
N SER A 51 10.03 33.09 -23.49
CA SER A 51 11.15 33.04 -24.44
C SER A 51 11.85 31.69 -24.52
N LEU A 52 11.55 30.78 -23.58
CA LEU A 52 12.08 29.43 -23.52
C LEU A 52 11.18 28.43 -24.24
N SER A 53 11.77 27.44 -24.89
CA SER A 53 11.04 26.27 -25.40
C SER A 53 10.47 25.44 -24.25
N ALA A 54 9.47 24.59 -24.54
CA ALA A 54 8.92 23.68 -23.53
C ALA A 54 10.00 22.75 -22.94
N GLU A 55 10.93 22.29 -23.78
CA GLU A 55 12.06 21.45 -23.39
C GLU A 55 13.05 22.18 -22.47
N GLU A 56 13.40 23.44 -22.78
CA GLU A 56 14.27 24.27 -21.92
C GLU A 56 13.61 24.49 -20.55
N LYS A 57 12.31 24.78 -20.52
CA LYS A 57 11.55 24.96 -19.26
C LYS A 57 11.53 23.70 -18.42
N HIS A 58 11.22 22.58 -19.04
CA HIS A 58 11.14 21.30 -18.35
C HIS A 58 12.52 20.90 -17.82
N THR A 59 13.58 21.01 -18.64
CA THR A 59 14.96 20.65 -18.23
C THR A 59 15.44 21.45 -17.02
N GLU A 60 15.29 22.78 -17.06
CA GLU A 60 15.76 23.64 -15.95
C GLU A 60 14.88 23.50 -14.70
N GLY A 61 13.56 23.33 -14.88
CA GLY A 61 12.63 23.08 -13.78
C GLY A 61 12.89 21.73 -13.11
N GLN A 62 13.07 20.66 -13.88
CA GLN A 62 13.34 19.32 -13.38
C GLN A 62 14.62 19.29 -12.56
N ARG A 63 15.69 19.93 -13.05
CA ARG A 63 16.95 20.05 -12.31
C ARG A 63 16.78 20.69 -10.93
N ILE A 64 15.86 21.64 -10.78
CA ILE A 64 15.53 22.25 -9.49
C ILE A 64 14.72 21.27 -8.62
N VAL A 65 13.71 20.63 -9.19
CA VAL A 65 12.90 19.62 -8.50
C VAL A 65 13.75 18.46 -7.98
N ASP A 66 14.75 18.01 -8.74
CA ASP A 66 15.67 16.95 -8.33
C ASP A 66 16.45 17.32 -7.06
N ILE A 67 16.93 18.56 -6.97
CA ILE A 67 17.62 19.06 -5.77
C ILE A 67 16.67 19.12 -4.57
N LEU A 68 15.43 19.56 -4.78
CA LEU A 68 14.43 19.64 -3.72
C LEU A 68 14.04 18.24 -3.21
N CYS A 69 13.89 17.27 -4.12
CA CYS A 69 13.64 15.87 -3.78
C CYS A 69 14.84 15.25 -3.05
N ALA A 70 16.07 15.53 -3.50
CA ALA A 70 17.29 15.10 -2.82
C ALA A 70 17.40 15.67 -1.40
N TYR A 71 16.98 16.92 -1.19
CA TYR A 71 16.92 17.52 0.14
C TYR A 71 15.93 16.79 1.07
N ILE A 72 14.75 16.41 0.56
CA ILE A 72 13.77 15.61 1.32
C ILE A 72 14.31 14.21 1.64
N ARG A 73 14.97 13.56 0.68
CA ARG A 73 15.59 12.23 0.84
C ARG A 73 16.82 12.25 1.76
N SER A 74 17.41 13.42 2.02
CA SER A 74 18.65 13.51 2.79
C SER A 74 18.46 12.96 4.21
N PRO A 75 19.36 12.09 4.70
CA PRO A 75 19.25 11.51 6.04
C PRO A 75 19.18 12.57 7.15
N PHE A 76 18.37 12.30 8.17
CA PHE A 76 18.28 13.14 9.36
C PHE A 76 18.20 12.27 10.62
N GLU A 77 19.29 12.21 11.38
CA GLU A 77 19.47 11.25 12.47
C GLU A 77 18.38 11.33 13.56
N LEU A 78 17.90 12.54 13.85
CA LEU A 78 16.86 12.76 14.86
C LEU A 78 15.49 12.21 14.44
N ALA A 79 15.26 11.94 13.15
CA ALA A 79 14.02 11.30 12.68
C ALA A 79 13.82 9.90 13.28
N ALA A 80 14.90 9.17 13.57
CA ALA A 80 14.82 7.86 14.23
C ALA A 80 14.27 7.94 15.67
N ARG A 81 14.26 9.15 16.25
CA ARG A 81 13.78 9.45 17.60
C ARG A 81 12.41 10.14 17.61
N TYR A 82 11.63 9.95 16.54
CA TYR A 82 10.32 10.58 16.36
C TYR A 82 9.46 10.52 17.63
N TYR A 83 9.21 9.32 18.16
CA TYR A 83 8.35 9.11 19.33
C TYR A 83 8.89 9.70 20.63
N GLU A 84 10.20 9.92 20.74
CA GLU A 84 10.77 10.59 21.91
C GLU A 84 10.66 12.11 21.79
N LEU A 85 10.94 12.65 20.60
CA LEU A 85 11.02 14.10 20.36
C LEU A 85 9.65 14.77 20.16
N THR A 86 8.60 13.99 19.91
CA THR A 86 7.22 14.50 19.89
C THR A 86 6.62 14.69 21.28
N LYS A 87 7.21 14.11 22.34
CA LYS A 87 6.72 14.25 23.72
C LYS A 87 6.95 15.66 24.28
N GLU A 88 6.05 16.07 25.17
CA GLU A 88 6.17 17.35 25.89
C GLU A 88 7.30 17.33 26.92
N GLU A 89 7.48 16.21 27.59
CA GLU A 89 8.49 16.00 28.65
C GLU A 89 9.57 14.99 28.20
N PRO A 90 10.82 15.13 28.71
CA PRO A 90 11.92 14.25 28.34
C PRO A 90 11.64 12.80 28.75
N PRO A 91 11.66 11.83 27.82
CA PRO A 91 11.54 10.42 28.17
C PRO A 91 12.83 9.91 28.87
N GLY A 92 12.80 8.69 29.41
CA GLY A 92 13.87 8.12 30.23
C GLY A 92 15.30 8.23 29.64
N PHE A 93 15.46 8.16 28.32
CA PHE A 93 16.75 8.36 27.64
C PHE A 93 17.34 9.78 27.81
N TYR A 94 16.47 10.78 27.96
CA TYR A 94 16.82 12.19 28.18
C TYR A 94 16.71 12.62 29.65
N ALA A 95 16.37 11.72 30.57
CA ALA A 95 16.12 12.04 31.98
C ALA A 95 17.30 12.77 32.64
N ASP A 96 18.53 12.37 32.30
CA ASP A 96 19.76 12.97 32.83
C ASP A 96 20.29 14.14 31.98
N SER A 97 19.58 14.56 30.92
CA SER A 97 20.03 15.65 30.02
C SER A 97 18.87 16.47 29.40
N PRO A 98 18.12 17.25 30.21
CA PRO A 98 16.99 18.06 29.71
C PRO A 98 17.38 19.14 28.68
N GLU A 99 18.58 19.71 28.79
CA GLU A 99 19.09 20.71 27.85
C GLU A 99 19.29 20.10 26.45
N LYS A 100 19.86 18.88 26.41
CA LYS A 100 20.03 18.12 25.17
C LYS A 100 18.70 17.75 24.54
N PHE A 101 17.71 17.33 25.34
CA PHE A 101 16.35 17.08 24.84
C PHE A 101 15.76 18.32 24.18
N SER A 102 15.89 19.47 24.84
CA SER A 102 15.36 20.73 24.32
C SER A 102 16.03 21.14 23.01
N SER A 103 17.36 20.97 22.91
CA SER A 103 18.13 21.22 21.68
C SER A 103 17.76 20.27 20.55
N ASP A 104 17.76 18.96 20.80
CA ASP A 104 17.41 17.93 19.80
C ASP A 104 15.97 18.13 19.30
N ARG A 105 15.03 18.42 20.22
CA ARG A 105 13.63 18.68 19.87
C ARG A 105 13.48 19.94 19.03
N ALA A 106 14.23 21.00 19.31
CA ALA A 106 14.22 22.21 18.51
C ALA A 106 14.73 21.93 17.08
N ALA A 107 15.90 21.29 16.96
CA ALA A 107 16.47 20.92 15.66
C ALA A 107 15.54 20.00 14.85
N PHE A 108 14.90 19.02 15.51
CA PHE A 108 13.92 18.14 14.91
C PHE A 108 12.70 18.90 14.36
N ARG A 109 12.12 19.80 15.17
CA ARG A 109 10.96 20.61 14.76
C ARG A 109 11.29 21.57 13.62
N GLU A 110 12.47 22.17 13.65
CA GLU A 110 12.93 23.08 12.59
C GLU A 110 13.09 22.35 11.26
N GLU A 111 13.74 21.17 11.26
CA GLU A 111 13.91 20.40 10.02
C GLU A 111 12.58 19.86 9.51
N ALA A 112 11.70 19.38 10.41
CA ALA A 112 10.35 18.95 10.07
C ALA A 112 9.58 20.08 9.40
N HIS A 113 9.66 21.30 9.95
CA HIS A 113 8.99 22.47 9.40
C HIS A 113 9.47 22.83 7.99
N ILE A 114 10.77 22.79 7.74
CA ILE A 114 11.34 23.10 6.41
C ILE A 114 10.85 22.10 5.36
N ARG A 115 11.00 20.80 5.66
CA ARG A 115 10.66 19.75 4.69
C ARG A 115 9.15 19.62 4.49
N GLN A 116 8.35 19.78 5.54
CA GLN A 116 6.90 19.89 5.41
C GLN A 116 6.54 21.09 4.53
N LYS A 117 7.16 22.26 4.76
CA LYS A 117 6.86 23.44 3.96
C LYS A 117 7.22 23.26 2.49
N LEU A 118 8.31 22.54 2.22
CA LEU A 118 8.70 22.15 0.87
C LEU A 118 7.66 21.23 0.22
N ILE A 119 7.22 20.16 0.90
CA ILE A 119 6.16 19.27 0.40
C ILE A 119 4.87 20.06 0.11
N GLU A 120 4.41 20.91 1.03
CA GLU A 120 3.24 21.78 0.81
C GLU A 120 3.40 22.66 -0.42
N THR A 121 4.61 23.19 -0.63
CA THR A 121 4.93 24.11 -1.73
C THR A 121 4.93 23.39 -3.08
N ILE A 122 5.44 22.16 -3.14
CA ILE A 122 5.37 21.28 -4.31
C ILE A 122 3.91 20.90 -4.58
N SER A 123 3.23 20.34 -3.57
CA SER A 123 1.83 19.90 -3.64
C SER A 123 0.92 20.99 -4.20
N ASN A 124 1.00 22.22 -3.67
CA ASN A 124 0.18 23.34 -4.14
C ASN A 124 0.35 23.68 -5.63
N ARG A 125 1.51 23.39 -6.22
CA ARG A 125 1.79 23.63 -7.65
C ARG A 125 1.42 22.45 -8.54
N MET A 126 1.20 21.28 -7.93
CA MET A 126 0.71 20.07 -8.59
C MET A 126 -0.82 19.92 -8.48
N ARG A 127 -1.48 20.70 -7.61
CA ARG A 127 -2.93 20.61 -7.44
C ARG A 127 -3.65 20.92 -8.76
N TRP A 128 -4.49 19.99 -9.21
CA TRP A 128 -5.30 20.16 -10.40
C TRP A 128 -6.55 21.00 -10.12
N SER A 129 -7.11 21.58 -11.18
CA SER A 129 -8.43 22.23 -11.17
C SER A 129 -9.39 21.52 -12.11
N LEU A 130 -10.70 21.70 -11.94
CA LEU A 130 -11.68 21.16 -12.89
C LEU A 130 -11.51 21.81 -14.27
N ALA A 131 -11.71 21.01 -15.31
CA ALA A 131 -11.76 21.49 -16.69
C ALA A 131 -13.01 22.35 -16.95
N ASP A 132 -12.94 23.20 -17.98
CA ASP A 132 -14.04 24.08 -18.35
C ASP A 132 -15.31 23.29 -18.67
N GLY A 133 -16.42 23.63 -18.00
CA GLY A 133 -17.72 22.98 -18.19
C GLY A 133 -17.95 21.74 -17.30
N VAL A 134 -16.98 21.34 -16.49
CA VAL A 134 -17.12 20.26 -15.51
C VAL A 134 -17.52 20.85 -14.15
N ALA A 135 -18.77 20.61 -13.72
CA ALA A 135 -19.27 21.08 -12.43
C ALA A 135 -18.88 20.14 -11.28
N GLU A 136 -18.93 18.83 -11.54
CA GLU A 136 -18.65 17.76 -10.57
C GLU A 136 -18.01 16.57 -11.30
N LEU A 137 -17.27 15.74 -10.56
CA LEU A 137 -16.63 14.55 -11.10
C LEU A 137 -17.68 13.46 -11.34
N PRO A 138 -17.88 12.97 -12.59
CA PRO A 138 -18.99 12.07 -12.92
C PRO A 138 -19.03 10.78 -12.09
N HIS A 139 -17.86 10.25 -11.73
CA HIS A 139 -17.70 8.99 -11.00
C HIS A 139 -17.07 9.17 -9.61
N GLY A 140 -16.91 10.43 -9.14
CA GLY A 140 -16.32 10.74 -7.83
C GLY A 140 -14.78 10.76 -7.76
N TYR A 141 -14.09 10.42 -8.86
CA TYR A 141 -12.63 10.51 -9.01
C TYR A 141 -12.25 11.36 -10.24
N PRO A 142 -11.03 11.94 -10.29
CA PRO A 142 -10.62 12.83 -11.37
C PRO A 142 -10.29 12.04 -12.64
N GLU A 143 -11.13 12.07 -13.66
CA GLU A 143 -10.72 11.54 -14.98
C GLU A 143 -9.87 12.56 -15.73
N HIS A 144 -9.02 12.09 -16.66
CA HIS A 144 -8.07 12.93 -17.39
C HIS A 144 -8.75 14.15 -18.03
N ASP A 145 -9.86 13.93 -18.73
CA ASP A 145 -10.57 15.00 -19.46
C ASP A 145 -11.38 15.94 -18.53
N CYS A 146 -11.47 15.59 -17.24
CA CYS A 146 -12.19 16.38 -16.26
C CYS A 146 -11.29 17.35 -15.49
N VAL A 147 -9.97 17.24 -15.61
CA VAL A 147 -9.02 18.00 -14.80
C VAL A 147 -7.95 18.69 -15.64
N VAL A 148 -7.48 19.83 -15.14
CA VAL A 148 -6.35 20.57 -15.70
C VAL A 148 -5.17 20.40 -14.75
N PRO A 149 -4.04 19.84 -15.21
CA PRO A 149 -2.85 19.65 -14.38
C PRO A 149 -2.31 20.96 -13.79
N GLY A 150 -1.62 20.85 -12.65
CA GLY A 150 -0.88 21.97 -12.07
C GLY A 150 0.40 22.25 -12.86
N ASN A 151 0.98 23.43 -12.66
CA ASN A 151 2.17 23.87 -13.42
C ASN A 151 3.40 22.98 -13.19
N TRP A 152 3.44 22.22 -12.09
CA TRP A 152 4.55 21.33 -11.74
C TRP A 152 4.20 19.84 -11.94
N SER A 153 3.07 19.54 -12.56
CA SER A 153 2.57 18.18 -12.72
C SER A 153 3.38 17.33 -13.70
N GLU A 154 4.04 17.95 -14.66
CA GLU A 154 4.83 17.27 -15.69
C GLU A 154 6.28 16.99 -15.26
N PHE A 155 6.63 17.23 -13.99
CA PHE A 155 7.96 16.87 -13.47
C PHE A 155 7.96 15.45 -12.91
N THR A 156 9.14 14.83 -12.91
CA THR A 156 9.41 13.58 -12.19
C THR A 156 9.77 13.85 -10.74
N TYR A 157 9.27 13.01 -9.84
CA TYR A 157 9.53 13.12 -8.41
C TYR A 157 10.00 11.79 -7.84
N ASP A 158 11.22 11.81 -7.30
CA ASP A 158 11.81 10.67 -6.59
C ASP A 158 11.94 10.96 -5.09
N PHE A 159 11.00 10.41 -4.34
CA PHE A 159 11.00 10.41 -2.88
C PHE A 159 11.35 9.04 -2.29
N SER A 160 11.82 8.08 -3.10
CA SER A 160 12.11 6.74 -2.64
C SER A 160 13.06 6.71 -1.43
N GLY A 161 12.80 5.81 -0.49
CA GLY A 161 13.59 5.66 0.74
C GLY A 161 13.47 6.82 1.74
N SER A 162 12.61 7.82 1.50
CA SER A 162 12.48 8.98 2.40
C SER A 162 11.89 8.61 3.75
N VAL A 163 12.32 9.35 4.78
CA VAL A 163 11.72 9.30 6.12
C VAL A 163 10.94 10.59 6.36
N PHE A 164 9.61 10.50 6.36
CA PHE A 164 8.69 11.60 6.62
C PHE A 164 8.31 11.62 8.10
N PHE A 165 8.92 12.54 8.85
CA PHE A 165 8.67 12.76 10.28
C PHE A 165 7.74 13.98 10.52
N TYR A 166 6.90 14.26 9.54
CA TYR A 166 5.93 15.35 9.45
C TYR A 166 4.79 14.91 8.50
N PRO A 167 3.60 15.55 8.52
CA PRO A 167 2.49 15.20 7.64
C PRO A 167 2.83 15.37 6.15
N VAL A 168 2.28 14.48 5.31
CA VAL A 168 2.42 14.53 3.85
C VAL A 168 1.05 14.76 3.21
N ASP A 169 0.88 15.89 2.52
CA ASP A 169 -0.36 16.28 1.83
C ASP A 169 -0.11 16.50 0.34
N PHE A 170 -0.61 15.56 -0.46
CA PHE A 170 -0.72 15.61 -1.91
C PHE A 170 -2.17 15.46 -2.36
N VAL A 171 -3.13 16.00 -1.60
CA VAL A 171 -4.56 15.96 -1.96
C VAL A 171 -4.81 16.67 -3.29
N ARG A 172 -5.60 16.06 -4.17
CA ARG A 172 -5.97 16.60 -5.49
C ARG A 172 -4.77 17.00 -6.35
N THR A 173 -3.71 16.20 -6.33
CA THR A 173 -2.52 16.46 -7.15
C THR A 173 -2.55 15.66 -8.44
N PHE A 174 -1.94 16.20 -9.49
CA PHE A 174 -1.78 15.52 -10.78
C PHE A 174 -0.30 15.16 -10.96
N TRP A 175 -0.04 13.86 -11.10
CA TRP A 175 1.27 13.26 -11.36
C TRP A 175 1.32 12.86 -12.84
N GLY A 176 1.94 13.70 -13.67
CA GLY A 176 2.10 13.45 -15.11
C GLY A 176 3.12 12.35 -15.40
N GLU A 177 4.13 12.23 -14.53
CA GLU A 177 5.13 11.16 -14.56
C GLU A 177 4.92 10.17 -13.41
N THR A 178 5.69 9.07 -13.41
CA THR A 178 5.62 8.06 -12.34
C THR A 178 5.95 8.68 -10.98
N ALA A 179 5.04 8.56 -10.02
CA ALA A 179 5.24 9.01 -8.64
C ALA A 179 6.03 7.95 -7.87
N ASN A 180 7.28 8.25 -7.47
CA ASN A 180 8.12 7.28 -6.75
C ASN A 180 8.22 7.58 -5.25
N PHE A 181 7.53 6.77 -4.46
CA PHE A 181 7.53 6.75 -3.00
C PHE A 181 7.91 5.37 -2.44
N ALA A 182 8.59 4.54 -3.23
CA ALA A 182 8.94 3.18 -2.80
C ALA A 182 9.90 3.21 -1.59
N GLY A 183 9.70 2.32 -0.63
CA GLY A 183 10.63 2.17 0.50
C GLY A 183 10.56 3.28 1.55
N CYS A 184 9.49 4.07 1.60
CA CYS A 184 9.38 5.22 2.50
C CYS A 184 8.94 4.82 3.92
N THR A 185 9.28 5.65 4.90
CA THR A 185 8.73 5.56 6.27
C THR A 185 7.99 6.84 6.62
N TYR A 186 6.74 6.71 7.03
CA TYR A 186 5.87 7.82 7.41
C TYR A 186 5.50 7.71 8.89
N PHE A 187 5.93 8.68 9.68
CA PHE A 187 5.61 8.75 11.11
C PHE A 187 4.32 9.55 11.40
N SER A 188 3.73 10.17 10.38
CA SER A 188 2.55 11.02 10.49
C SER A 188 1.60 10.72 9.33
N GLN A 189 0.39 11.30 9.39
CA GLN A 189 -0.64 11.13 8.36
C GLN A 189 -0.16 11.40 6.94
N VAL A 190 -0.69 10.60 6.01
CA VAL A 190 -0.39 10.67 4.56
C VAL A 190 -1.69 10.82 3.78
N GLN A 191 -1.75 11.84 2.92
CA GLN A 191 -2.94 12.12 2.11
C GLN A 191 -2.60 12.29 0.63
N PHE A 192 -3.23 11.47 -0.20
CA PHE A 192 -3.23 11.53 -1.66
C PHE A 192 -4.65 11.59 -2.23
N SER A 193 -5.67 11.79 -1.39
CA SER A 193 -7.07 11.74 -1.79
C SER A 193 -7.39 12.61 -3.01
N GLY A 194 -8.18 12.08 -3.93
CA GLY A 194 -8.60 12.83 -5.12
C GLY A 194 -7.49 13.08 -6.13
N SER A 195 -6.38 12.32 -6.10
CA SER A 195 -5.24 12.57 -7.00
C SER A 195 -5.38 11.83 -8.33
N PHE A 196 -4.64 12.29 -9.32
CA PHE A 196 -4.52 11.69 -10.65
C PHE A 196 -3.09 11.22 -10.88
N PHE A 197 -2.89 9.95 -11.23
CA PHE A 197 -1.59 9.37 -11.58
C PHE A 197 -1.61 8.92 -13.03
N ALA A 198 -0.92 9.64 -13.91
CA ALA A 198 -1.00 9.45 -15.36
C ALA A 198 -0.24 8.21 -15.86
N GLN A 199 0.93 7.92 -15.29
CA GLN A 199 1.82 6.85 -15.78
C GLN A 199 2.00 5.71 -14.78
N GLY A 200 2.16 6.01 -13.50
CA GLY A 200 2.32 5.01 -12.47
C GLY A 200 2.49 5.60 -11.08
N ALA A 201 2.25 4.77 -10.07
CA ALA A 201 2.36 5.14 -8.67
C ALA A 201 3.07 4.03 -7.90
N LEU A 202 4.31 4.29 -7.47
CA LEU A 202 5.12 3.35 -6.69
C LEU A 202 5.07 3.74 -5.21
N LEU A 203 4.17 3.13 -4.44
CA LEU A 203 3.98 3.33 -3.00
C LEU A 203 4.29 2.07 -2.18
N CYS A 204 5.00 1.12 -2.78
CA CYS A 204 5.31 -0.19 -2.21
C CYS A 204 6.48 -0.14 -1.22
N ARG A 205 6.64 -1.24 -0.47
CA ARG A 205 7.76 -1.47 0.47
C ARG A 205 7.86 -0.40 1.55
N SER A 206 6.74 0.23 1.90
CA SER A 206 6.68 1.40 2.78
C SER A 206 6.11 1.06 4.15
N ASN A 207 6.34 1.94 5.12
CA ASN A 207 5.85 1.79 6.48
C ASN A 207 5.08 3.04 6.92
N TYR A 208 3.79 2.89 7.19
CA TYR A 208 2.85 3.94 7.56
C TYR A 208 2.44 3.78 9.02
N HIS A 209 2.92 4.66 9.89
CA HIS A 209 2.67 4.57 11.33
C HIS A 209 1.32 5.14 11.78
N GLU A 210 0.69 5.96 10.95
CA GLU A 210 -0.58 6.64 11.23
C GLU A 210 -1.55 6.42 10.06
N ASP A 211 -2.74 7.03 10.15
CA ASP A 211 -3.79 6.91 9.14
C ASP A 211 -3.34 7.38 7.74
N THR A 212 -3.84 6.69 6.72
CA THR A 212 -3.56 6.98 5.30
C THR A 212 -4.83 7.16 4.49
N ALA A 213 -4.80 8.11 3.55
CA ALA A 213 -5.93 8.40 2.65
C ALA A 213 -5.47 8.46 1.19
N PHE A 214 -5.82 7.44 0.42
CA PHE A 214 -5.56 7.28 -1.02
C PHE A 214 -6.84 7.32 -1.88
N ASN A 215 -7.98 7.51 -1.22
CA ASN A 215 -9.34 7.41 -1.75
C ASN A 215 -9.70 8.45 -2.82
N GLY A 216 -10.70 8.13 -3.64
CA GLY A 216 -11.22 9.01 -4.69
C GLY A 216 -10.20 9.35 -5.78
N SER A 217 -9.14 8.54 -5.91
CA SER A 217 -8.04 8.81 -6.84
C SER A 217 -8.21 8.02 -8.14
N TYR A 218 -7.57 8.51 -9.20
CA TYR A 218 -7.50 7.82 -10.49
C TYR A 218 -6.06 7.45 -10.80
N TYR A 219 -5.81 6.15 -10.98
CA TYR A 219 -4.52 5.58 -11.35
C TYR A 219 -4.61 5.10 -12.80
N ALA A 220 -4.16 5.91 -13.74
CA ALA A 220 -4.25 5.60 -15.16
C ALA A 220 -3.30 4.46 -15.56
N GLY A 221 -2.08 4.44 -15.00
CA GLY A 221 -1.13 3.34 -15.12
C GLY A 221 -1.02 2.49 -13.85
N ASP A 222 0.05 1.70 -13.74
CA ASP A 222 0.21 0.73 -12.66
C ASP A 222 0.29 1.40 -11.28
N ALA A 223 -0.42 0.84 -10.31
CA ALA A 223 -0.45 1.30 -8.93
C ALA A 223 0.07 0.20 -7.99
N ASP A 224 1.25 0.41 -7.42
CA ASP A 224 1.93 -0.56 -6.57
C ASP A 224 1.95 -0.09 -5.11
N PHE A 225 1.15 -0.72 -4.28
CA PHE A 225 1.05 -0.56 -2.81
C PHE A 225 1.57 -1.81 -2.07
N SER A 226 2.24 -2.72 -2.77
CA SER A 226 2.62 -4.03 -2.26
C SER A 226 3.70 -3.97 -1.18
N SER A 227 3.82 -5.05 -0.40
CA SER A 227 4.87 -5.25 0.61
C SER A 227 4.98 -4.12 1.63
N SER A 228 3.87 -3.46 1.95
CA SER A 228 3.81 -2.30 2.83
C SER A 228 3.18 -2.65 4.18
N HIS A 229 3.51 -1.86 5.19
CA HIS A 229 3.00 -2.00 6.56
C HIS A 229 2.15 -0.78 6.90
N TYR A 230 0.89 -1.00 7.27
CA TYR A 230 -0.07 0.05 7.58
C TYR A 230 -0.59 -0.12 9.00
N HIS A 231 -0.17 0.77 9.89
CA HIS A 231 -0.49 0.68 11.32
C HIS A 231 -1.83 1.35 11.69
N GLY A 232 -2.17 2.46 11.02
CA GLY A 232 -3.42 3.21 11.21
C GLY A 232 -4.58 2.68 10.36
N ALA A 233 -5.67 3.45 10.31
CA ALA A 233 -6.77 3.22 9.39
C ALA A 233 -6.39 3.67 7.97
N ASN A 234 -6.83 2.90 6.96
CA ASN A 234 -6.38 3.10 5.58
C ASN A 234 -7.56 3.18 4.62
N ASP A 235 -7.66 4.30 3.90
CA ASP A 235 -8.77 4.57 2.99
C ASP A 235 -8.30 4.54 1.53
N PHE A 236 -8.67 3.50 0.80
CA PHE A 236 -8.49 3.34 -0.65
C PHE A 236 -9.82 3.41 -1.41
N MET A 237 -10.92 3.81 -0.75
CA MET A 237 -12.28 3.73 -1.29
C MET A 237 -12.50 4.61 -2.51
N GLY A 238 -13.45 4.23 -3.36
CA GLY A 238 -13.93 5.05 -4.47
C GLY A 238 -12.86 5.40 -5.50
N SER A 239 -11.83 4.56 -5.63
CA SER A 239 -10.73 4.80 -6.57
C SER A 239 -10.93 4.03 -7.88
N ALA A 240 -10.29 4.50 -8.94
CA ALA A 240 -10.27 3.80 -10.22
C ALA A 240 -8.84 3.48 -10.67
N TYR A 241 -8.64 2.25 -11.10
CA TYR A 241 -7.37 1.71 -11.56
C TYR A 241 -7.50 1.30 -13.03
N GLY A 242 -6.79 2.00 -13.90
CA GLY A 242 -6.77 1.79 -15.35
C GLY A 242 -5.99 0.54 -15.72
N GLU A 243 -4.80 0.38 -15.14
CA GLU A 243 -3.94 -0.79 -15.28
C GLU A 243 -3.87 -1.60 -13.97
N ALA A 244 -2.77 -2.33 -13.72
CA ALA A 244 -2.69 -3.24 -12.58
C ALA A 244 -2.62 -2.49 -11.25
N ALA A 245 -3.33 -3.01 -10.24
CA ALA A 245 -3.28 -2.52 -8.87
C ALA A 245 -2.81 -3.64 -7.94
N SER A 246 -1.69 -3.44 -7.25
CA SER A 246 -1.11 -4.44 -6.36
C SER A 246 -1.07 -3.95 -4.92
N PHE A 247 -1.66 -4.73 -4.03
CA PHE A 247 -1.60 -4.63 -2.57
C PHE A 247 -0.94 -5.85 -1.95
N LYS A 248 -0.38 -6.73 -2.79
CA LYS A 248 0.16 -8.03 -2.42
C LYS A 248 1.18 -7.95 -1.29
N GLY A 249 1.16 -8.92 -0.37
CA GLY A 249 2.19 -9.04 0.64
C GLY A 249 2.15 -7.94 1.72
N SER A 250 1.06 -7.19 1.81
CA SER A 250 0.94 -6.07 2.75
C SER A 250 0.30 -6.48 4.07
N VAL A 251 0.62 -5.73 5.13
CA VAL A 251 0.08 -5.93 6.48
C VAL A 251 -0.70 -4.69 6.89
N PHE A 252 -1.98 -4.88 7.21
CA PHE A 252 -2.90 -3.86 7.70
C PHE A 252 -3.27 -4.16 9.16
N ASP A 253 -2.73 -3.37 10.09
CA ASP A 253 -3.07 -3.50 11.50
C ASP A 253 -4.42 -2.82 11.82
N GLY A 254 -4.66 -1.65 11.24
CA GLY A 254 -5.94 -0.95 11.32
C GLY A 254 -6.91 -1.38 10.22
N TRP A 255 -8.14 -0.86 10.29
CA TRP A 255 -9.17 -1.14 9.29
C TRP A 255 -8.76 -0.61 7.92
N VAL A 256 -9.00 -1.38 6.87
CA VAL A 256 -8.74 -0.95 5.48
C VAL A 256 -10.00 -0.99 4.62
N GLY A 257 -10.28 0.10 3.92
CA GLY A 257 -11.41 0.21 2.99
C GLY A 257 -10.95 0.29 1.54
N PHE A 258 -11.46 -0.61 0.70
CA PHE A 258 -11.32 -0.64 -0.77
C PHE A 258 -12.67 -0.44 -1.48
N THR A 259 -13.73 -0.19 -0.70
CA THR A 259 -15.13 -0.12 -1.12
C THR A 259 -15.39 0.78 -2.32
N GLY A 260 -16.28 0.36 -3.21
CA GLY A 260 -16.76 1.20 -4.30
C GLY A 260 -15.71 1.51 -5.37
N SER A 261 -14.66 0.68 -5.47
CA SER A 261 -13.57 0.91 -6.42
C SER A 261 -13.78 0.19 -7.75
N SER A 262 -13.10 0.67 -8.80
CA SER A 262 -13.17 0.12 -10.16
C SER A 262 -11.78 -0.29 -10.64
N TYR A 263 -11.61 -1.58 -10.96
CA TYR A 263 -10.35 -2.16 -11.42
C TYR A 263 -10.51 -2.58 -12.88
N SER A 264 -9.86 -1.84 -13.79
CA SER A 264 -9.83 -2.15 -15.22
C SER A 264 -8.71 -3.14 -15.56
N GLY A 265 -7.56 -3.04 -14.87
CA GLY A 265 -6.50 -4.04 -14.84
C GLY A 265 -6.76 -5.14 -13.80
N SER A 266 -5.75 -6.00 -13.60
CA SER A 266 -5.76 -7.00 -12.53
C SER A 266 -5.60 -6.33 -11.16
N ALA A 267 -6.31 -6.85 -10.16
CA ALA A 267 -6.22 -6.40 -8.78
C ALA A 267 -5.66 -7.52 -7.90
N ASP A 268 -4.48 -7.32 -7.32
CA ASP A 268 -3.79 -8.33 -6.51
C ASP A 268 -3.75 -7.91 -5.03
N PHE A 269 -4.52 -8.61 -4.21
CA PHE A 269 -4.60 -8.47 -2.75
C PHE A 269 -4.01 -9.68 -2.04
N SER A 270 -3.36 -10.59 -2.77
CA SER A 270 -2.90 -11.87 -2.25
C SER A 270 -1.79 -11.75 -1.20
N ALA A 271 -1.52 -12.84 -0.49
CA ALA A 271 -0.43 -12.93 0.48
C ALA A 271 -0.45 -11.83 1.56
N SER A 272 -1.63 -11.28 1.87
CA SER A 272 -1.77 -10.10 2.73
C SER A 272 -2.42 -10.44 4.06
N MET A 273 -2.29 -9.53 5.03
CA MET A 273 -2.81 -9.68 6.39
C MET A 273 -3.70 -8.50 6.78
N TYR A 274 -4.94 -8.79 7.19
CA TYR A 274 -5.96 -7.80 7.55
C TYR A 274 -6.40 -8.02 9.01
N ARG A 275 -5.79 -7.31 9.97
CA ARG A 275 -6.00 -7.59 11.40
C ARG A 275 -7.32 -7.08 11.94
N ALA A 276 -7.60 -5.79 11.76
CA ALA A 276 -8.83 -5.18 12.29
C ALA A 276 -10.05 -5.43 11.40
N GLY A 277 -9.83 -5.88 10.16
CA GLY A 277 -10.87 -6.11 9.15
C GLY A 277 -10.64 -5.29 7.87
N CYS A 278 -11.38 -5.65 6.83
CA CYS A 278 -11.26 -5.07 5.51
C CYS A 278 -12.59 -5.05 4.76
N ASP A 279 -12.79 -4.02 3.95
CA ASP A 279 -13.98 -3.87 3.10
C ASP A 279 -13.61 -3.74 1.62
N PHE A 280 -13.95 -4.75 0.82
CA PHE A 280 -13.83 -4.82 -0.63
C PHE A 280 -15.16 -4.66 -1.36
N SER A 281 -16.24 -4.35 -0.63
CA SER A 281 -17.60 -4.40 -1.15
C SER A 281 -17.87 -3.38 -2.26
N SER A 282 -18.96 -3.61 -3.00
CA SER A 282 -19.46 -2.67 -4.01
C SER A 282 -18.44 -2.34 -5.11
N SER A 283 -17.46 -3.21 -5.33
CA SER A 283 -16.35 -2.97 -6.25
C SER A 283 -16.53 -3.71 -7.58
N HIS A 284 -15.90 -3.20 -8.63
CA HIS A 284 -15.99 -3.73 -9.98
C HIS A 284 -14.62 -4.20 -10.47
N TYR A 285 -14.50 -5.49 -10.80
CA TYR A 285 -13.26 -6.10 -11.28
C TYR A 285 -13.44 -6.54 -12.72
N ARG A 286 -12.80 -5.85 -13.67
CA ARG A 286 -12.92 -6.16 -15.10
C ARG A 286 -12.05 -7.35 -15.50
N GLN A 287 -10.86 -7.44 -14.92
CA GLN A 287 -9.92 -8.56 -15.08
C GLN A 287 -9.87 -9.39 -13.79
N GLN A 288 -8.77 -10.13 -13.59
CA GLN A 288 -8.60 -11.00 -12.44
C GLN A 288 -8.50 -10.21 -11.12
N ALA A 289 -9.24 -10.68 -10.11
CA ALA A 289 -9.15 -10.23 -8.74
C ALA A 289 -8.59 -11.36 -7.87
N ILE A 290 -7.45 -11.12 -7.21
CA ILE A 290 -6.68 -12.14 -6.50
C ILE A 290 -6.69 -11.80 -5.01
N PHE A 291 -7.30 -12.65 -4.19
CA PHE A 291 -7.41 -12.52 -2.73
C PHE A 291 -6.82 -13.74 -2.00
N GLU A 292 -6.15 -14.63 -2.72
CA GLU A 292 -5.67 -15.89 -2.19
C GLU A 292 -4.52 -15.72 -1.20
N ASN A 293 -4.21 -16.80 -0.47
CA ASN A 293 -3.06 -16.89 0.43
C ASN A 293 -3.02 -15.79 1.51
N SER A 294 -4.18 -15.30 1.92
CA SER A 294 -4.30 -14.14 2.83
C SER A 294 -4.87 -14.54 4.19
N PHE A 295 -4.56 -13.72 5.20
CA PHE A 295 -5.10 -13.86 6.56
C PHE A 295 -6.04 -12.69 6.88
N TYR A 296 -7.30 -12.99 7.15
CA TYR A 296 -8.33 -12.04 7.56
C TYR A 296 -8.63 -12.25 9.04
N GLY A 297 -7.97 -11.46 9.89
CA GLY A 297 -8.12 -11.51 11.35
C GLY A 297 -9.44 -10.90 11.83
N GLY A 298 -9.87 -9.82 11.20
CA GLY A 298 -11.17 -9.18 11.41
C GLY A 298 -12.14 -9.46 10.26
N ALA A 299 -13.31 -8.84 10.33
CA ALA A 299 -14.37 -9.03 9.33
C ALA A 299 -13.87 -8.76 7.89
N ALA A 300 -14.19 -9.68 6.99
CA ALA A 300 -13.82 -9.61 5.57
C ALA A 300 -15.06 -9.44 4.69
N ILE A 301 -15.23 -8.24 4.13
CA ILE A 301 -16.45 -7.84 3.44
C ILE A 301 -16.20 -7.77 1.94
N PHE A 302 -16.87 -8.60 1.15
CA PHE A 302 -16.77 -8.68 -0.32
C PHE A 302 -18.10 -8.41 -1.04
N HIS A 303 -19.17 -8.15 -0.29
CA HIS A 303 -20.54 -8.15 -0.80
C HIS A 303 -20.81 -7.14 -1.92
N HIS A 304 -21.86 -7.38 -2.71
CA HIS A 304 -22.30 -6.47 -3.78
C HIS A 304 -21.21 -6.12 -4.81
N SER A 305 -20.21 -6.98 -4.99
CA SER A 305 -19.13 -6.78 -5.95
C SER A 305 -19.43 -7.47 -7.28
N VAL A 306 -18.86 -6.96 -8.37
CA VAL A 306 -19.01 -7.51 -9.72
C VAL A 306 -17.66 -7.95 -10.25
N TYR A 307 -17.50 -9.25 -10.45
CA TYR A 307 -16.30 -9.89 -10.98
C TYR A 307 -16.55 -10.31 -12.42
N ARG A 308 -15.95 -9.60 -13.38
CA ARG A 308 -16.03 -9.95 -14.80
C ARG A 308 -14.96 -10.95 -15.20
N GLY A 309 -13.75 -10.82 -14.64
CA GLY A 309 -12.70 -11.82 -14.74
C GLY A 309 -12.72 -12.80 -13.57
N ASN A 310 -11.72 -13.67 -13.52
CA ASN A 310 -11.57 -14.65 -12.44
C ASN A 310 -11.45 -13.99 -11.06
N ALA A 311 -12.11 -14.55 -10.05
CA ALA A 311 -11.98 -14.15 -8.67
C ALA A 311 -11.39 -15.29 -7.84
N ASP A 312 -10.24 -15.08 -7.19
CA ASP A 312 -9.58 -16.12 -6.40
C ASP A 312 -9.56 -15.76 -4.93
N PHE A 313 -10.32 -16.48 -4.11
CA PHE A 313 -10.38 -16.37 -2.66
C PHE A 313 -9.76 -17.59 -1.97
N GLY A 314 -9.02 -18.42 -2.71
CA GLY A 314 -8.50 -19.69 -2.23
C GLY A 314 -7.36 -19.56 -1.21
N PHE A 315 -7.06 -20.65 -0.51
CA PHE A 315 -5.90 -20.81 0.36
C PHE A 315 -5.77 -19.74 1.46
N SER A 316 -6.88 -19.09 1.83
CA SER A 316 -6.93 -18.00 2.80
C SER A 316 -7.53 -18.43 4.13
N VAL A 317 -7.23 -17.71 5.19
CA VAL A 317 -7.80 -17.94 6.53
C VAL A 317 -8.69 -16.76 6.90
N TYR A 318 -9.95 -17.04 7.21
CA TYR A 318 -10.95 -16.08 7.68
C TYR A 318 -11.26 -16.34 9.15
N ALA A 319 -10.61 -15.60 10.04
CA ALA A 319 -10.73 -15.78 11.50
C ALA A 319 -12.03 -15.16 12.06
N ASP A 320 -12.63 -14.22 11.35
CA ASP A 320 -13.91 -13.57 11.70
C ASP A 320 -14.93 -13.72 10.55
N GLN A 321 -16.07 -13.04 10.65
CA GLN A 321 -17.16 -13.06 9.69
C GLN A 321 -16.67 -12.70 8.29
N SER A 322 -17.13 -13.48 7.30
CA SER A 322 -16.87 -13.20 5.90
C SER A 322 -18.17 -13.07 5.11
N ASN A 323 -18.27 -12.01 4.30
CA ASN A 323 -19.50 -11.68 3.60
C ASN A 323 -19.26 -11.50 2.10
N PHE A 324 -19.63 -12.49 1.30
CA PHE A 324 -19.58 -12.52 -0.16
C PHE A 324 -20.92 -12.16 -0.82
N SER A 325 -21.99 -11.97 -0.04
CA SER A 325 -23.37 -11.93 -0.52
C SER A 325 -23.66 -10.88 -1.59
N GLY A 326 -24.64 -11.15 -2.44
CA GLY A 326 -25.09 -10.19 -3.46
C GLY A 326 -24.06 -9.88 -4.54
N SER A 327 -22.97 -10.66 -4.65
CA SER A 327 -21.92 -10.49 -5.65
C SER A 327 -22.23 -11.27 -6.93
N SER A 328 -21.72 -10.80 -8.07
CA SER A 328 -21.90 -11.45 -9.39
C SER A 328 -20.56 -11.87 -9.98
N TYR A 329 -20.48 -13.11 -10.48
CA TYR A 329 -19.28 -13.74 -11.02
C TYR A 329 -19.52 -14.19 -12.47
N ARG A 330 -18.88 -13.51 -13.42
CA ARG A 330 -19.00 -13.78 -14.88
C ARG A 330 -18.00 -14.82 -15.39
N ASP A 331 -16.91 -14.98 -14.66
CA ASP A 331 -15.86 -15.97 -14.90
C ASP A 331 -15.67 -16.85 -13.66
N ALA A 332 -14.62 -17.67 -13.64
CA ALA A 332 -14.40 -18.63 -12.56
C ALA A 332 -14.17 -17.93 -11.21
N VAL A 333 -14.82 -18.43 -10.18
CA VAL A 333 -14.56 -18.05 -8.79
C VAL A 333 -14.04 -19.24 -8.01
N ARG A 334 -12.98 -19.04 -7.23
CA ARG A 334 -12.34 -20.08 -6.41
C ARG A 334 -12.40 -19.73 -4.94
N TYR A 335 -12.77 -20.70 -4.12
CA TYR A 335 -12.72 -20.66 -2.65
C TYR A 335 -11.87 -21.81 -2.08
N LEU A 336 -11.21 -22.57 -2.96
CA LEU A 336 -10.47 -23.79 -2.65
C LEU A 336 -9.43 -23.56 -1.54
N GLY A 337 -9.36 -24.48 -0.57
CA GLY A 337 -8.29 -24.50 0.42
C GLY A 337 -8.38 -23.40 1.47
N SER A 338 -9.45 -22.60 1.47
CA SER A 338 -9.69 -21.59 2.49
C SER A 338 -10.33 -22.17 3.75
N VAL A 339 -10.00 -21.56 4.88
CA VAL A 339 -10.48 -21.93 6.22
C VAL A 339 -11.32 -20.79 6.78
N TYR A 340 -12.48 -21.12 7.35
CA TYR A 340 -13.40 -20.14 7.92
C TYR A 340 -13.68 -20.50 9.38
N ALA A 341 -13.41 -19.57 10.30
CA ALA A 341 -13.61 -19.79 11.73
C ALA A 341 -15.01 -19.33 12.21
N GLN A 342 -15.66 -18.44 11.46
CA GLN A 342 -16.96 -17.84 11.81
C GLN A 342 -17.95 -17.93 10.63
N THR A 343 -19.10 -17.25 10.78
CA THR A 343 -20.17 -17.22 9.79
C THR A 343 -19.68 -16.74 8.43
N VAL A 344 -20.11 -17.45 7.38
CA VAL A 344 -19.89 -17.07 5.99
C VAL A 344 -21.22 -16.80 5.32
N ASN A 345 -21.39 -15.59 4.78
CA ASN A 345 -22.58 -15.22 4.02
C ASN A 345 -22.25 -15.14 2.52
N ALA A 346 -22.79 -16.06 1.73
CA ALA A 346 -22.72 -16.02 0.27
C ALA A 346 -24.11 -16.10 -0.38
N GLY A 347 -25.12 -15.61 0.35
CA GLY A 347 -26.49 -15.55 -0.15
C GLY A 347 -26.63 -14.58 -1.32
N ALA A 348 -27.61 -14.83 -2.19
CA ALA A 348 -27.95 -13.97 -3.32
C ALA A 348 -26.79 -13.66 -4.28
N CYS A 349 -25.78 -14.53 -4.35
CA CYS A 349 -24.73 -14.44 -5.36
C CYS A 349 -25.24 -14.95 -6.72
N ASP A 350 -24.75 -14.32 -7.79
CA ASP A 350 -25.02 -14.71 -9.17
C ASP A 350 -23.77 -15.34 -9.78
N TYR A 351 -23.86 -16.63 -10.13
CA TYR A 351 -22.75 -17.40 -10.70
C TYR A 351 -23.09 -17.81 -12.13
N THR A 352 -22.26 -17.39 -13.09
CA THR A 352 -22.38 -17.85 -14.48
C THR A 352 -21.74 -19.21 -14.74
N GLN A 353 -20.81 -19.61 -13.87
CA GLN A 353 -20.11 -20.90 -13.88
C GLN A 353 -20.13 -21.48 -12.47
N GLU A 354 -19.95 -22.79 -12.35
CA GLU A 354 -19.92 -23.45 -11.05
C GLU A 354 -18.72 -22.94 -10.21
N PRO A 355 -18.96 -22.40 -9.00
CA PRO A 355 -17.89 -21.99 -8.10
C PRO A 355 -17.01 -23.16 -7.66
N LEU A 356 -15.69 -22.97 -7.67
CA LEU A 356 -14.71 -24.01 -7.35
C LEU A 356 -14.37 -24.01 -5.85
N PHE A 357 -14.79 -25.07 -5.15
CA PHE A 357 -14.52 -25.26 -3.72
C PHE A 357 -13.50 -26.36 -3.41
N VAL A 358 -13.23 -27.29 -4.34
CA VAL A 358 -12.33 -28.47 -4.15
C VAL A 358 -11.45 -28.74 -5.36
N SER A 359 -10.27 -29.36 -5.15
CA SER A 359 -9.36 -29.82 -6.20
C SER A 359 -9.45 -31.34 -6.40
N GLY A 360 -10.50 -31.85 -7.03
CA GLY A 360 -10.53 -33.24 -7.49
C GLY A 360 -11.87 -33.96 -7.39
N THR A 361 -12.00 -34.97 -8.24
CA THR A 361 -13.23 -35.66 -8.69
C THR A 361 -13.70 -36.83 -7.80
N ASN A 362 -13.56 -36.76 -6.48
CA ASN A 362 -14.01 -37.84 -5.60
C ASN A 362 -15.32 -37.45 -4.90
N GLU A 363 -16.40 -38.13 -5.26
CA GLU A 363 -17.76 -37.93 -4.73
C GLU A 363 -17.91 -38.35 -3.25
N ASP A 364 -16.90 -39.01 -2.65
CA ASP A 364 -17.01 -39.68 -1.36
C ASP A 364 -16.48 -38.90 -0.14
N ASP A 365 -15.83 -37.74 -0.32
CA ASP A 365 -15.34 -36.88 0.79
C ASP A 365 -16.39 -35.86 1.29
N ALA A 366 -17.66 -36.23 1.14
CA ALA A 366 -18.82 -35.39 1.38
C ALA A 366 -19.23 -35.35 2.87
N ALA A 367 -18.45 -34.71 3.74
CA ALA A 367 -18.93 -34.35 5.09
C ALA A 367 -18.25 -33.12 5.69
N SER A 368 -19.07 -32.11 6.01
CA SER A 368 -18.83 -30.97 6.92
C SER A 368 -18.00 -29.78 6.43
N ILE A 369 -18.56 -29.00 5.49
CA ILE A 369 -18.25 -27.56 5.38
C ILE A 369 -19.17 -26.69 6.27
N PHE A 370 -20.37 -27.11 6.66
CA PHE A 370 -21.37 -26.15 7.20
C PHE A 370 -21.90 -26.50 8.59
N GLY A 371 -21.03 -26.52 9.60
CA GLY A 371 -21.40 -26.84 11.00
C GLY A 371 -22.23 -25.79 11.75
N SER A 372 -22.65 -24.70 11.10
CA SER A 372 -23.52 -23.66 11.68
C SER A 372 -24.75 -23.45 10.81
N ASP A 373 -25.93 -23.50 11.44
CA ASP A 373 -27.25 -23.23 10.87
C ASP A 373 -27.38 -21.80 10.29
N GLN A 374 -26.39 -20.93 10.55
CA GLN A 374 -26.36 -19.54 10.11
C GLN A 374 -25.63 -19.33 8.78
N ASN A 375 -24.94 -20.34 8.24
CA ASN A 375 -24.24 -20.24 6.96
C ASN A 375 -25.23 -20.35 5.79
N THR A 376 -25.27 -19.34 4.92
CA THR A 376 -26.34 -19.17 3.90
C THR A 376 -26.08 -19.82 2.55
N PHE A 377 -24.99 -20.57 2.38
CA PHE A 377 -24.75 -21.34 1.15
C PHE A 377 -25.82 -22.40 0.86
N ALA A 378 -26.64 -22.77 1.85
CA ALA A 378 -27.72 -23.74 1.73
C ALA A 378 -28.86 -23.32 0.78
N SER A 379 -28.94 -22.05 0.36
CA SER A 379 -30.02 -21.52 -0.49
C SER A 379 -29.61 -21.15 -1.92
N VAL A 380 -28.42 -21.56 -2.39
CA VAL A 380 -28.11 -21.51 -3.82
C VAL A 380 -28.97 -22.60 -4.47
N GLU A 381 -30.09 -22.22 -5.10
CA GLU A 381 -30.94 -23.14 -5.86
C GLU A 381 -30.09 -23.78 -6.96
N ALA A 382 -29.60 -24.97 -6.64
CA ALA A 382 -28.88 -25.86 -7.53
C ALA A 382 -29.86 -26.36 -8.60
N GLU A 383 -30.05 -25.57 -9.65
CA GLU A 383 -30.48 -26.14 -10.92
C GLU A 383 -29.29 -26.94 -11.50
N THR A 384 -29.28 -28.21 -11.05
CA THR A 384 -28.52 -29.35 -11.55
C THR A 384 -27.04 -29.44 -11.15
N SER A 385 -26.85 -30.14 -10.02
CA SER A 385 -25.72 -31.02 -9.66
C SER A 385 -24.34 -30.37 -9.51
N GLY A 386 -24.06 -29.94 -8.28
CA GLY A 386 -22.75 -29.47 -7.81
C GLY A 386 -22.85 -28.90 -6.40
N LEU A 387 -23.06 -29.75 -5.38
CA LEU A 387 -23.06 -29.28 -3.98
C LEU A 387 -21.60 -29.03 -3.52
N PRO A 388 -21.30 -27.92 -2.82
CA PRO A 388 -19.94 -27.57 -2.40
C PRO A 388 -19.56 -28.30 -1.09
N LEU A 389 -18.60 -29.23 -1.13
CA LEU A 389 -18.35 -30.16 -0.01
C LEU A 389 -16.89 -30.39 0.48
N GLY A 390 -15.86 -29.61 0.10
CA GLY A 390 -14.53 -29.71 0.76
C GLY A 390 -13.74 -28.43 1.11
N CYS A 391 -14.32 -27.49 1.87
CA CYS A 391 -13.57 -26.49 2.67
C CYS A 391 -13.53 -26.90 4.15
N TRP A 392 -12.41 -26.69 4.84
CA TRP A 392 -12.18 -27.18 6.21
C TRP A 392 -12.55 -26.13 7.28
N PHE A 393 -13.28 -26.55 8.31
CA PHE A 393 -13.62 -25.74 9.49
C PHE A 393 -12.83 -26.22 10.70
N MET A 394 -12.29 -25.28 11.46
CA MET A 394 -11.46 -25.58 12.62
C MET A 394 -12.28 -26.11 13.80
N SER A 395 -11.75 -27.09 14.52
CA SER A 395 -12.24 -27.47 15.85
C SER A 395 -11.98 -26.36 16.87
N SER A 396 -12.69 -26.37 18.00
CA SER A 396 -12.47 -25.42 19.10
C SER A 396 -11.03 -25.42 19.63
N THR A 397 -10.35 -26.57 19.59
CA THR A 397 -8.94 -26.72 20.00
C THR A 397 -7.98 -26.09 18.99
N GLU A 398 -8.34 -26.14 17.71
CA GLU A 398 -7.60 -25.49 16.63
C GLU A 398 -7.85 -23.98 16.63
N VAL A 399 -9.06 -23.53 16.99
CA VAL A 399 -9.37 -22.11 17.24
C VAL A 399 -8.53 -21.60 18.41
N GLU A 400 -8.44 -22.35 19.52
CA GLU A 400 -7.55 -22.03 20.63
C GLU A 400 -6.07 -21.98 20.21
N TYR A 401 -5.61 -22.90 19.37
CA TYR A 401 -4.26 -22.87 18.80
C TYR A 401 -4.02 -21.60 17.97
N LEU A 402 -4.94 -21.23 17.06
CA LEU A 402 -4.84 -19.98 16.32
C LEU A 402 -4.94 -18.74 17.22
N THR A 403 -5.72 -18.78 18.29
CA THR A 403 -5.80 -17.68 19.28
C THR A 403 -4.52 -17.54 20.10
N GLU A 404 -3.86 -18.64 20.49
CA GLU A 404 -2.52 -18.61 21.10
C GLU A 404 -1.47 -18.08 20.11
N HIS A 405 -1.59 -18.48 18.84
CA HIS A 405 -0.74 -17.98 17.78
C HIS A 405 -1.02 -16.49 17.47
N GLU A 406 -2.27 -16.05 17.53
CA GLU A 406 -2.67 -14.64 17.44
C GLU A 406 -2.09 -13.82 18.60
N GLN A 407 -2.01 -14.38 19.82
CA GLN A 407 -1.32 -13.76 20.94
C GLN A 407 0.19 -13.67 20.73
N GLU A 408 0.83 -14.72 20.24
CA GLU A 408 2.27 -14.70 19.92
C GLU A 408 2.57 -13.66 18.83
N LEU A 409 1.73 -13.61 17.81
CA LEU A 409 1.78 -12.62 16.74
C LEU A 409 1.59 -11.20 17.28
N SER A 410 0.59 -10.99 18.14
CA SER A 410 0.33 -9.71 18.80
C SER A 410 1.51 -9.29 19.67
N GLN A 411 2.16 -10.23 20.34
CA GLN A 411 3.34 -9.98 21.15
C GLN A 411 4.57 -9.62 20.30
N ILE A 412 4.85 -10.37 19.23
CA ILE A 412 5.94 -10.06 18.29
C ILE A 412 5.77 -8.65 17.73
N LEU A 413 4.54 -8.28 17.39
CA LEU A 413 4.24 -6.97 16.80
C LEU A 413 4.22 -5.82 17.80
N GLU A 414 3.75 -6.03 19.02
CA GLU A 414 3.86 -5.02 20.09
C GLU A 414 5.34 -4.78 20.45
N GLU A 415 6.15 -5.85 20.49
CA GLU A 415 7.61 -5.75 20.63
C GLU A 415 8.23 -4.99 19.45
N MET A 416 7.72 -5.17 18.21
CA MET A 416 8.16 -4.41 17.03
C MET A 416 7.75 -2.93 17.09
N ARG A 417 6.55 -2.64 17.61
CA ARG A 417 6.01 -1.29 17.77
C ARG A 417 6.80 -0.49 18.80
N GLN A 418 7.14 -1.12 19.93
CA GLN A 418 7.85 -0.46 21.02
C GLN A 418 9.36 -0.31 20.80
N THR A 419 9.97 -1.13 19.95
CA THR A 419 11.43 -1.12 19.76
C THR A 419 11.89 -0.11 18.71
N GLY A 420 12.79 0.79 19.10
CA GLY A 420 13.56 1.66 18.17
C GLY A 420 14.84 1.01 17.63
N ASP A 421 15.21 -0.19 18.11
CA ASP A 421 16.45 -0.86 17.74
C ASP A 421 16.32 -1.69 16.44
N ALA A 422 17.12 -1.33 15.44
CA ALA A 422 17.10 -1.96 14.12
C ALA A 422 17.50 -3.45 14.13
N GLY A 423 18.40 -3.86 15.04
CA GLY A 423 18.82 -5.26 15.17
C GLY A 423 17.74 -6.14 15.78
N LYS A 424 17.04 -5.63 16.79
CA LYS A 424 15.85 -6.27 17.37
C LYS A 424 14.70 -6.34 16.36
N ARG A 425 14.45 -5.29 15.58
CA ARG A 425 13.44 -5.31 14.50
C ARG A 425 13.74 -6.39 13.46
N LYS A 426 14.99 -6.55 13.04
CA LYS A 426 15.40 -7.63 12.11
C LYS A 426 15.11 -9.01 12.69
N LYS A 427 15.38 -9.22 13.97
CA LYS A 427 15.10 -10.48 14.67
C LYS A 427 13.59 -10.74 14.83
N LEU A 428 12.81 -9.70 15.10
CA LEU A 428 11.35 -9.78 15.21
C LEU A 428 10.68 -10.03 13.85
N ARG A 429 11.20 -9.46 12.75
CA ARG A 429 10.80 -9.83 11.39
C ARG A 429 11.06 -11.31 11.08
N GLY A 430 12.19 -11.84 11.53
CA GLY A 430 12.49 -13.28 11.43
C GLY A 430 11.51 -14.15 12.24
N ARG A 431 11.14 -13.72 13.45
CA ARG A 431 10.12 -14.39 14.27
C ARG A 431 8.74 -14.34 13.62
N LEU A 432 8.32 -13.18 13.12
CA LEU A 432 7.06 -12.99 12.39
C LEU A 432 7.00 -13.89 11.14
N ARG A 433 8.11 -13.98 10.40
CA ARG A 433 8.24 -14.87 9.24
C ARG A 433 8.06 -16.34 9.64
N ASN A 434 8.79 -16.78 10.67
CA ASN A 434 8.67 -18.16 11.14
C ASN A 434 7.24 -18.47 11.63
N PHE A 435 6.64 -17.54 12.37
CA PHE A 435 5.25 -17.65 12.80
C PHE A 435 4.28 -17.81 11.61
N LEU A 436 4.42 -16.97 10.57
CA LEU A 436 3.62 -17.08 9.35
C LEU A 436 3.86 -18.41 8.64
N THR A 437 5.11 -18.86 8.56
CA THR A 437 5.46 -20.19 8.05
C THR A 437 4.80 -21.28 8.88
N ASP A 438 4.80 -21.19 10.21
CA ASP A 438 4.22 -22.17 11.10
C ASP A 438 2.69 -22.21 10.99
N VAL A 439 2.03 -21.06 10.80
CA VAL A 439 0.58 -20.96 10.54
C VAL A 439 0.22 -21.54 9.16
N LEU A 440 1.04 -21.28 8.13
CA LEU A 440 0.82 -21.82 6.79
C LEU A 440 1.11 -23.34 6.75
N VAL A 441 2.17 -23.80 7.41
CA VAL A 441 2.50 -25.23 7.58
C VAL A 441 1.43 -25.94 8.41
N TRP A 442 0.93 -25.30 9.46
CA TRP A 442 -0.20 -25.81 10.24
C TRP A 442 -1.46 -25.89 9.37
N ARG A 443 -1.80 -24.85 8.58
CA ARG A 443 -2.91 -24.88 7.61
C ARG A 443 -2.75 -26.04 6.64
N ASP A 444 -1.57 -26.21 6.05
CA ASP A 444 -1.27 -27.28 5.09
C ASP A 444 -1.35 -28.66 5.75
N SER A 445 -0.96 -28.77 7.02
CA SER A 445 -1.09 -30.00 7.80
C SER A 445 -2.54 -30.29 8.18
N ALA A 446 -3.30 -29.27 8.60
CA ALA A 446 -4.69 -29.38 9.03
C ALA A 446 -5.62 -29.72 7.86
N THR A 447 -5.34 -29.16 6.68
CA THR A 447 -6.02 -29.50 5.41
C THR A 447 -5.60 -30.87 4.85
N GLN A 448 -4.49 -31.46 5.33
CA GLN A 448 -4.05 -32.84 4.99
C GLN A 448 -4.69 -33.94 5.86
N VAL A 449 -5.31 -33.63 7.00
CA VAL A 449 -5.88 -34.65 7.93
C VAL A 449 -7.11 -35.37 7.34
N GLY A 450 -7.53 -35.00 6.13
CA GLY A 450 -8.67 -35.58 5.41
C GLY A 450 -8.47 -36.97 4.79
N GLU A 451 -7.28 -37.43 4.38
CA GLU A 451 -7.19 -38.75 3.73
C GLU A 451 -5.94 -39.57 4.08
N ARG A 452 -6.17 -40.82 4.50
CA ARG A 452 -5.32 -41.94 4.10
C ARG A 452 -5.30 -41.96 2.57
N LEU A 453 -4.30 -41.38 1.92
CA LEU A 453 -3.85 -41.74 0.58
C LEU A 453 -2.49 -41.07 0.34
N ALA A 454 -1.44 -41.84 0.59
CA ALA A 454 -0.16 -41.60 -0.05
C ALA A 454 -0.39 -41.59 -1.57
N ASP A 455 0.23 -40.62 -2.26
CA ASP A 455 0.29 -40.46 -3.72
C ASP A 455 -0.55 -39.34 -4.34
N ARG A 456 -0.35 -38.09 -3.90
CA ARG A 456 -0.35 -36.92 -4.81
C ARG A 456 0.71 -35.89 -4.38
N PRO A 457 1.68 -35.55 -5.25
CA PRO A 457 2.57 -34.42 -5.03
C PRO A 457 1.87 -33.14 -5.51
N MET A 458 1.67 -32.17 -4.62
CA MET A 458 1.28 -30.81 -5.01
C MET A 458 2.46 -29.87 -4.78
N ASN A 459 3.14 -29.52 -5.87
CA ASN A 459 3.91 -28.28 -5.95
C ASN A 459 2.98 -27.23 -6.55
N ALA A 460 2.88 -26.06 -5.92
CA ALA A 460 2.41 -24.85 -6.60
C ALA A 460 3.39 -24.53 -7.76
N PRO A 461 2.92 -23.97 -8.90
CA PRO A 461 3.67 -24.04 -10.15
C PRO A 461 5.06 -23.40 -10.16
N ASP A 462 5.42 -22.58 -9.17
CA ASP A 462 6.72 -21.89 -9.12
C ASP A 462 7.39 -21.88 -7.74
N THR A 463 6.92 -22.67 -6.77
CA THR A 463 7.51 -22.70 -5.41
C THR A 463 8.41 -23.91 -5.24
N PRO A 464 9.63 -23.78 -4.67
CA PRO A 464 10.46 -24.94 -4.36
C PRO A 464 9.72 -25.92 -3.45
N SER A 465 9.93 -27.21 -3.67
CA SER A 465 9.29 -28.28 -2.90
C SER A 465 9.85 -28.36 -1.47
N PHE A 466 9.14 -29.09 -0.60
CA PHE A 466 9.56 -29.38 0.77
C PHE A 466 10.88 -30.16 0.88
N SER A 467 11.35 -30.74 -0.23
CA SER A 467 12.64 -31.46 -0.30
C SER A 467 13.83 -30.58 -0.69
N ASP A 468 13.58 -29.33 -1.05
CA ASP A 468 14.60 -28.43 -1.54
C ASP A 468 15.37 -27.74 -0.42
N THR A 469 16.68 -27.58 -0.64
CA THR A 469 17.61 -27.02 0.35
C THR A 469 17.29 -25.56 0.68
N GLU A 470 17.73 -25.09 1.86
CA GLU A 470 17.65 -23.68 2.31
C GLU A 470 18.11 -22.68 1.23
N ALA A 471 19.09 -23.07 0.40
CA ALA A 471 19.60 -22.27 -0.72
C ALA A 471 18.61 -22.09 -1.90
N ALA A 472 17.71 -23.05 -2.14
CA ALA A 472 16.70 -22.99 -3.20
C ALA A 472 15.57 -22.01 -2.83
N TRP A 473 15.18 -22.01 -1.55
CA TRP A 473 14.27 -21.03 -0.99
C TRP A 473 14.89 -19.62 -0.97
N ASP A 474 16.15 -19.48 -0.56
CA ASP A 474 16.87 -18.20 -0.62
C ASP A 474 17.03 -17.66 -2.05
N ALA A 475 17.11 -18.51 -3.07
CA ALA A 475 17.13 -18.11 -4.47
C ALA A 475 15.75 -17.59 -4.92
N TRP A 476 14.69 -18.32 -4.61
CA TRP A 476 13.31 -17.92 -4.91
C TRP A 476 12.93 -16.58 -4.24
N PHE A 477 13.29 -16.38 -2.96
CA PHE A 477 13.09 -15.11 -2.25
C PHE A 477 13.95 -13.97 -2.78
N ARG A 478 15.18 -14.22 -3.27
CA ARG A 478 15.99 -13.18 -3.93
C ARG A 478 15.38 -12.70 -5.24
N GLU A 479 14.73 -13.60 -5.96
CA GLU A 479 14.13 -13.29 -7.27
C GLU A 479 12.78 -12.58 -7.14
N HIS A 480 12.01 -12.88 -6.07
CA HIS A 480 10.63 -12.39 -5.93
C HIS A 480 10.40 -11.43 -4.74
N MET A 481 11.35 -11.29 -3.82
CA MET A 481 11.20 -10.50 -2.58
C MET A 481 12.45 -9.67 -2.23
N SER A 482 13.45 -9.55 -3.12
CA SER A 482 14.66 -8.74 -2.87
C SER A 482 14.42 -7.24 -3.10
N THR A 483 15.08 -6.44 -2.26
CA THR A 483 15.23 -4.99 -2.36
C THR A 483 16.46 -4.56 -3.19
N GLU A 484 17.15 -5.48 -3.88
CA GLU A 484 18.26 -5.11 -4.76
C GLU A 484 17.75 -4.76 -6.16
N THR A 485 17.72 -3.45 -6.39
CA THR A 485 17.37 -2.72 -7.62
C THR A 485 18.35 -3.00 -8.77
N PRO A 486 17.97 -2.59 -10.00
CA PRO A 486 18.48 -1.31 -10.49
C PRO A 486 17.55 -0.13 -10.28
#